data_AF-A0A813DND1-F1
#
_entry.id   AF-A0A813DND1-F1
#
_cell.length_a   1.000
_cell.length_b   1.000
_cell.length_c   1.000
_cell.angle_alpha   90.00
_cell.angle_beta   90.00
_cell.angle_gamma   90.00
#
_symmetry.space_group_name_H-M   'P 1'
#
loop_
_entity.id
_entity.type
_entity.pdbx_description
1 polymer ?
#
loop_
_entity_poly.entity_id
_entity_poly.type
_entity_poly.pdbx_seq_one_letter_code
_entity_poly.pdbx_strand_id
1 'polypeptide(L)'
;MAPKQAPFTVSVSLGSFCFTAKFFEGKGLRKCKFPFDWLYSSAYMVRHALQDDFKSFLDRAQLLNPEDALVGAAKRRSPSTRSGTGHKKYGKMLYGSGRKGSDQKVVWPHHRLWSKDGEDLASFQRAVARFRQVTSKKDHRILFTLTCPVRSKASLEEVRSEEDEVSGGGKTLAVPQRGGPELSSVAQVKQLFQELQSLVRGSFHLDVVYLVLPAASEAQKRPVARTIMEAGSKKASLTIQELHCVGENTGLFFKNGLDTKSFQRLATDGKPFKLASVDDSVPVKMSDSLRTSRAPQRPARTARGAASKLRASIVAKRRAARATVTRRGTSAKGPPARRGRPPGAKKPVKASGAARLKRKIKVLQDNPKLPGGEAHARYESYK
;
A
#
# COMPACT_ATOMS: atom_id res chain seq x y z
N MET A 1 36.64 0.39 -18.42
CA MET A 1 35.35 -0.33 -18.23
C MET A 1 35.08 -0.44 -16.74
N ALA A 2 33.87 -0.08 -16.27
CA ALA A 2 33.53 -0.27 -14.86
C ALA A 2 33.52 -1.78 -14.52
N PRO A 3 34.03 -2.19 -13.34
CA PRO A 3 34.05 -3.60 -12.97
C PRO A 3 32.63 -4.19 -12.95
N LYS A 4 32.46 -5.35 -13.59
CA LYS A 4 31.17 -6.04 -13.65
C LYS A 4 30.75 -6.45 -12.23
N GLN A 5 29.62 -5.93 -11.76
CA GLN A 5 29.10 -6.26 -10.43
C GLN A 5 28.66 -7.74 -10.37
N ALA A 6 28.97 -8.42 -9.26
CA ALA A 6 28.50 -9.78 -9.00
C ALA A 6 26.96 -9.84 -8.91
N PRO A 7 26.27 -10.90 -9.35
CA PRO A 7 24.81 -10.95 -9.28
C PRO A 7 24.28 -11.00 -7.83
N PHE A 8 23.10 -10.40 -7.60
CA PHE A 8 22.32 -10.62 -6.38
C PHE A 8 21.77 -12.05 -6.38
N THR A 9 21.93 -12.73 -5.24
CA THR A 9 21.47 -14.11 -5.05
C THR A 9 20.17 -14.19 -4.25
N VAL A 10 19.83 -13.12 -3.51
CA VAL A 10 18.62 -13.04 -2.68
C VAL A 10 18.05 -11.63 -2.76
N SER A 11 16.72 -11.52 -2.90
CA SER A 11 16.00 -10.25 -2.80
C SER A 11 15.04 -10.29 -1.61
N VAL A 12 15.11 -9.28 -0.74
CA VAL A 12 14.35 -9.21 0.51
C VAL A 12 13.59 -7.88 0.56
N SER A 13 12.27 -7.95 0.70
CA SER A 13 11.49 -6.76 1.02
C SER A 13 11.61 -6.45 2.51
N LEU A 14 11.82 -5.17 2.83
CA LEU A 14 11.75 -4.65 4.20
C LEU A 14 10.44 -3.89 4.48
N GLY A 15 9.42 -4.04 3.60
CA GLY A 15 8.16 -3.25 3.58
C GLY A 15 8.26 -1.99 2.71
N SER A 16 7.58 -0.85 2.97
CA SER A 16 6.68 -0.40 4.07
C SER A 16 5.22 -0.79 3.91
N PHE A 17 4.91 -1.52 2.84
CA PHE A 17 3.61 -2.05 2.51
C PHE A 17 3.81 -3.21 1.51
N CYS A 18 2.74 -3.93 1.20
CA CYS A 18 2.74 -5.17 0.42
C CYS A 18 3.32 -5.07 -1.00
N PHE A 19 3.48 -3.87 -1.55
CA PHE A 19 3.90 -3.65 -2.94
C PHE A 19 5.26 -4.23 -3.29
N THR A 20 6.31 -4.00 -2.49
CA THR A 20 7.66 -4.48 -2.82
C THR A 20 7.70 -6.01 -2.90
N ALA A 21 7.07 -6.69 -1.95
CA ALA A 21 6.94 -8.15 -1.97
C ALA A 21 6.16 -8.63 -3.20
N LYS A 22 5.04 -7.97 -3.55
CA LYS A 22 4.25 -8.28 -4.75
C LYS A 22 5.05 -8.02 -6.04
N PHE A 23 5.83 -6.95 -6.08
CA PHE A 23 6.68 -6.60 -7.21
C PHE A 23 7.76 -7.67 -7.42
N PHE A 24 8.47 -8.07 -6.36
CA PHE A 24 9.47 -9.13 -6.46
C PHE A 24 8.86 -10.47 -6.86
N GLU A 25 7.67 -10.81 -6.34
CA GLU A 25 6.93 -11.99 -6.78
C GLU A 25 6.63 -11.93 -8.28
N GLY A 26 6.03 -10.84 -8.77
CA GLY A 26 5.70 -10.67 -10.20
C GLY A 26 6.91 -10.63 -11.13
N LYS A 27 8.12 -10.43 -10.59
CA LYS A 27 9.39 -10.48 -11.34
C LYS A 27 10.17 -11.78 -11.14
N GLY A 28 9.64 -12.74 -10.37
CA GLY A 28 10.35 -13.96 -10.01
C GLY A 28 11.61 -13.73 -9.15
N LEU A 29 11.75 -12.53 -8.58
CA LEU A 29 12.87 -12.13 -7.70
C LEU A 29 12.68 -12.61 -6.26
N ARG A 30 11.44 -12.92 -5.87
CA ARG A 30 11.10 -13.45 -4.54
C ARG A 30 11.06 -14.98 -4.59
N LYS A 31 12.11 -15.62 -4.07
CA LYS A 31 12.18 -17.09 -3.99
C LYS A 31 11.44 -17.68 -2.79
N CYS A 32 11.34 -16.94 -1.69
CA CYS A 32 10.61 -17.36 -0.50
C CYS A 32 10.03 -16.15 0.24
N LYS A 33 9.22 -16.40 1.27
CA LYS A 33 8.68 -15.37 2.16
C LYS A 33 9.72 -14.93 3.20
N PHE A 34 9.86 -13.61 3.37
CA PHE A 34 10.68 -12.97 4.40
C PHE A 34 9.83 -12.20 5.44
N PRO A 35 10.39 -11.81 6.59
CA PRO A 35 9.62 -11.32 7.73
C PRO A 35 8.79 -10.08 7.43
N PHE A 36 9.27 -9.19 6.57
CA PHE A 36 8.59 -7.93 6.25
C PHE A 36 7.78 -7.98 4.96
N ASP A 37 7.56 -9.18 4.41
CA ASP A 37 6.61 -9.36 3.32
C ASP A 37 5.16 -9.21 3.84
N TRP A 38 4.32 -8.54 3.04
CA TRP A 38 2.88 -8.44 3.28
C TRP A 38 2.47 -7.77 4.61
N LEU A 39 3.30 -6.86 5.11
CA LEU A 39 3.00 -6.03 6.28
C LEU A 39 3.32 -4.56 6.03
N TYR A 40 2.88 -3.72 6.95
CA TYR A 40 3.31 -2.33 7.04
C TYR A 40 4.51 -2.19 7.97
N SER A 41 5.53 -1.46 7.54
CA SER A 41 6.75 -1.21 8.33
C SER A 41 7.33 0.18 8.04
N SER A 42 8.18 0.64 8.95
CA SER A 42 9.08 1.79 8.75
C SER A 42 10.52 1.33 8.93
N ALA A 43 11.49 2.16 8.55
CA ALA A 43 12.91 1.85 8.79
C ALA A 43 13.16 1.62 10.30
N TYR A 44 12.59 2.47 11.16
CA TYR A 44 12.65 2.34 12.61
C TYR A 44 12.10 1.00 13.12
N MET A 45 10.92 0.59 12.63
CA MET A 45 10.31 -0.68 13.04
C MET A 45 11.18 -1.88 12.63
N VAL A 46 11.75 -1.85 11.42
CA VAL A 46 12.65 -2.90 10.94
C VAL A 46 13.87 -2.96 11.86
N ARG A 47 14.50 -1.83 12.18
CA ARG A 47 15.64 -1.78 13.12
C ARG A 47 15.31 -2.38 14.47
N HIS A 48 14.19 -1.99 15.07
CA HIS A 48 13.77 -2.56 16.35
C HIS A 48 13.64 -4.08 16.27
N ALA A 49 13.00 -4.60 15.20
CA ALA A 49 12.85 -6.04 15.00
C ALA A 49 14.21 -6.75 14.79
N LEU A 50 15.22 -6.09 14.20
CA LEU A 50 16.56 -6.66 14.07
C LEU A 50 17.29 -6.66 15.43
N GLN A 51 17.23 -5.56 16.17
CA GLN A 51 17.91 -5.40 17.47
C GLN A 51 17.36 -6.34 18.55
N ASP A 52 16.05 -6.60 18.54
CA ASP A 52 15.42 -7.52 19.49
C ASP A 52 15.37 -8.97 18.99
N ASP A 53 16.06 -9.28 17.88
CA ASP A 53 16.05 -10.57 17.20
C ASP A 53 14.64 -11.12 16.99
N PHE A 54 13.74 -10.27 16.51
CA PHE A 54 12.34 -10.55 16.21
C PHE A 54 11.51 -11.04 17.41
N LYS A 55 12.00 -10.87 18.65
CA LYS A 55 11.28 -11.33 19.86
C LYS A 55 9.91 -10.66 19.97
N SER A 56 9.85 -9.33 19.93
CA SER A 56 8.56 -8.62 19.97
C SER A 56 7.72 -8.92 18.73
N PHE A 57 8.36 -9.14 17.57
CA PHE A 57 7.69 -9.38 16.30
C PHE A 57 6.88 -10.68 16.28
N LEU A 58 7.36 -11.72 16.95
CA LEU A 58 6.72 -13.04 17.03
C LEU A 58 5.96 -13.28 18.35
N ASP A 59 5.97 -12.31 19.26
CA ASP A 59 5.31 -12.42 20.56
C ASP A 59 3.78 -12.33 20.42
N ARG A 60 3.09 -13.45 20.72
CA ARG A 60 1.63 -13.53 20.72
C ARG A 60 0.97 -12.49 21.62
N ALA A 61 1.60 -12.11 22.73
CA ALA A 61 1.07 -11.10 23.64
C ALA A 61 1.08 -9.69 23.04
N GLN A 62 1.88 -9.44 22.00
CA GLN A 62 1.87 -8.19 21.24
C GLN A 62 0.84 -8.17 20.10
N LEU A 63 0.38 -9.34 19.65
CA LEU A 63 -0.58 -9.45 18.54
C LEU A 63 -1.98 -9.06 19.01
N LEU A 64 -2.67 -8.30 18.17
CA LEU A 64 -4.02 -7.84 18.44
C LEU A 64 -4.96 -8.35 17.34
N ASN A 65 -6.09 -8.92 17.75
CA ASN A 65 -7.23 -9.04 16.88
C ASN A 65 -7.88 -7.65 16.77
N PRO A 66 -7.92 -7.01 15.58
CA PRO A 66 -8.57 -5.72 15.41
C PRO A 66 -10.06 -5.74 15.77
N GLU A 67 -10.71 -6.90 15.81
CA GLU A 67 -12.11 -7.03 16.23
C GLU A 67 -12.29 -6.87 17.74
N ASP A 68 -11.36 -7.36 18.56
CA ASP A 68 -11.41 -7.26 20.02
C ASP A 68 -11.24 -5.79 20.48
N ALA A 69 -10.49 -5.02 19.67
CA ALA A 69 -10.26 -3.59 19.84
C ALA A 69 -11.51 -2.72 19.62
N LEU A 70 -12.52 -3.21 18.89
CA LEU A 70 -13.72 -2.45 18.50
C LEU A 70 -14.90 -2.64 19.47
N VAL A 71 -14.72 -3.34 20.59
CA VAL A 71 -15.72 -3.49 21.65
C VAL A 71 -15.87 -2.15 22.40
N GLY A 72 -16.61 -1.21 21.80
CA GLY A 72 -16.93 0.10 22.40
C GLY A 72 -17.09 1.24 21.40
N ALA A 73 -16.46 1.16 20.22
CA ALA A 73 -16.66 2.14 19.15
C ALA A 73 -17.66 1.57 18.14
N ALA A 74 -18.86 2.17 18.08
CA ALA A 74 -20.01 1.78 17.25
C ALA A 74 -19.65 0.88 16.04
N LYS A 75 -20.14 -0.37 16.07
CA LYS A 75 -20.02 -1.46 15.06
C LYS A 75 -20.39 -1.11 13.61
N ARG A 76 -20.61 0.16 13.25
CA ARG A 76 -21.23 0.65 12.00
C ARG A 76 -20.31 0.68 10.77
N ARG A 77 -19.15 0.02 10.76
CA ARG A 77 -18.31 -0.07 9.54
C ARG A 77 -18.31 -1.47 8.93
N SER A 78 -18.42 -1.46 7.60
CA SER A 78 -18.65 -2.59 6.69
C SER A 78 -17.81 -3.84 7.01
N PRO A 79 -18.42 -5.04 7.02
CA PRO A 79 -17.73 -6.33 7.25
C PRO A 79 -16.53 -6.59 6.34
N SER A 80 -16.46 -5.95 5.17
CA SER A 80 -15.42 -6.18 4.16
C SER A 80 -14.05 -5.56 4.45
N THR A 81 -13.86 -4.93 5.61
CA THR A 81 -12.62 -4.20 5.96
C THR A 81 -11.89 -4.73 7.21
N ARG A 82 -12.26 -5.92 7.72
CA ARG A 82 -11.78 -6.45 9.01
C ARG A 82 -10.69 -7.52 8.94
N SER A 83 -10.11 -7.82 7.79
CA SER A 83 -9.04 -8.82 7.71
C SER A 83 -7.70 -8.20 8.12
N GLY A 84 -7.07 -8.71 9.17
CA GLY A 84 -5.68 -8.41 9.49
C GLY A 84 -5.29 -8.67 10.94
N THR A 85 -4.04 -8.35 11.27
CA THR A 85 -3.49 -8.41 12.63
C THR A 85 -2.93 -7.04 13.01
N GLY A 86 -3.33 -6.52 14.16
CA GLY A 86 -2.69 -5.35 14.79
C GLY A 86 -1.51 -5.77 15.66
N HIS A 87 -0.76 -4.80 16.16
CA HIS A 87 0.38 -5.04 17.05
C HIS A 87 0.54 -3.91 18.06
N LYS A 88 0.57 -4.22 19.36
CA LYS A 88 0.66 -3.21 20.44
C LYS A 88 1.86 -2.27 20.27
N LYS A 89 3.05 -2.84 20.03
CA LYS A 89 4.28 -2.06 19.83
C LYS A 89 4.37 -1.41 18.45
N TYR A 90 4.30 -2.19 17.36
CA TYR A 90 4.47 -1.68 16.00
C TYR A 90 3.33 -0.81 15.48
N GLY A 91 2.11 -0.97 15.98
CA GLY A 91 1.02 -0.02 15.71
C GLY A 91 1.37 1.39 16.19
N LYS A 92 1.97 1.53 17.37
CA LYS A 92 2.44 2.82 17.89
C LYS A 92 3.57 3.41 17.04
N MET A 93 4.52 2.59 16.60
CA MET A 93 5.59 3.04 15.70
C MET A 93 5.02 3.54 14.37
N LEU A 94 4.08 2.82 13.77
CA LEU A 94 3.55 3.21 12.45
C LEU A 94 2.58 4.39 12.48
N TYR A 95 1.89 4.61 13.60
CA TYR A 95 0.73 5.50 13.64
C TYR A 95 0.73 6.52 14.78
N GLY A 96 1.76 6.51 15.63
CA GLY A 96 1.96 7.40 16.78
C GLY A 96 1.12 7.04 18.00
N SER A 97 1.59 7.30 19.21
CA SER A 97 0.85 6.97 20.45
C SER A 97 -0.34 7.92 20.72
N GLY A 98 -0.28 9.15 20.18
CA GLY A 98 -1.30 10.19 20.42
C GLY A 98 -2.57 10.11 19.57
N ARG A 99 -2.65 9.21 18.58
CA ARG A 99 -3.88 9.02 17.78
C ARG A 99 -4.73 7.93 18.41
N LYS A 100 -5.96 8.27 18.82
CA LYS A 100 -6.92 7.31 19.38
C LYS A 100 -7.03 6.06 18.48
N GLY A 101 -6.72 4.88 19.04
CA GLY A 101 -6.74 3.59 18.36
C GLY A 101 -5.53 3.28 17.47
N SER A 102 -4.37 3.90 17.69
CA SER A 102 -3.14 3.63 16.92
C SER A 102 -2.52 2.26 17.18
N ASP A 103 -2.62 1.79 18.42
CA ASP A 103 -2.31 0.42 18.85
C ASP A 103 -3.19 -0.62 18.16
N GLN A 104 -4.43 -0.25 17.82
CA GLN A 104 -5.42 -1.13 17.19
C GLN A 104 -5.32 -1.19 15.66
N LYS A 105 -4.39 -0.46 15.06
CA LYS A 105 -4.25 -0.43 13.62
C LYS A 105 -3.53 -1.66 13.11
N VAL A 106 -3.99 -2.11 11.96
CA VAL A 106 -3.53 -3.30 11.27
C VAL A 106 -2.08 -3.11 10.84
N VAL A 107 -1.19 -4.00 11.28
CA VAL A 107 0.20 -4.09 10.83
C VAL A 107 0.32 -5.14 9.72
N TRP A 108 -0.42 -6.25 9.83
CA TRP A 108 -0.53 -7.27 8.78
C TRP A 108 -1.92 -7.23 8.13
N PRO A 109 -2.11 -6.56 6.98
CA PRO A 109 -3.42 -6.41 6.33
C PRO A 109 -4.00 -7.69 5.73
N HIS A 110 -3.19 -8.73 5.56
CA HIS A 110 -3.60 -9.97 4.89
C HIS A 110 -3.40 -11.22 5.74
N HIS A 111 -2.92 -11.09 6.97
CA HIS A 111 -2.61 -12.22 7.85
C HIS A 111 -3.28 -12.07 9.22
N ARG A 112 -3.64 -13.20 9.82
CA ARG A 112 -4.29 -13.37 11.12
C ARG A 112 -3.35 -14.10 12.07
N LEU A 113 -2.24 -13.47 12.45
CA LEU A 113 -1.24 -14.06 13.34
C LEU A 113 -1.81 -14.32 14.75
N TRP A 114 -2.89 -13.63 15.12
CA TRP A 114 -3.62 -13.85 16.38
C TRP A 114 -4.52 -15.10 16.37
N SER A 115 -4.71 -15.74 15.20
CA SER A 115 -5.59 -16.90 15.06
C SER A 115 -5.09 -18.10 15.87
N LYS A 116 -6.03 -18.89 16.41
CA LYS A 116 -5.73 -20.08 17.23
C LYS A 116 -5.07 -21.20 16.44
N ASP A 117 -5.33 -21.29 15.13
CA ASP A 117 -4.68 -22.26 14.25
C ASP A 117 -3.16 -22.01 14.13
N GLY A 118 -2.72 -20.78 14.37
CA GLY A 118 -1.31 -20.40 14.39
C GLY A 118 -0.59 -20.51 13.04
N GLU A 119 -1.29 -20.78 11.93
CA GLU A 119 -0.67 -21.04 10.63
C GLU A 119 0.12 -19.83 10.11
N ASP A 120 -0.49 -18.65 10.19
CA ASP A 120 0.16 -17.39 9.79
C ASP A 120 1.36 -17.08 10.67
N LEU A 121 1.24 -17.25 12.00
CA LEU A 121 2.36 -17.03 12.92
C LEU A 121 3.51 -18.00 12.62
N ALA A 122 3.22 -19.28 12.39
CA ALA A 122 4.21 -20.28 11.99
C ALA A 122 4.87 -19.94 10.64
N SER A 123 4.10 -19.39 9.68
CA SER A 123 4.64 -18.89 8.41
C SER A 123 5.63 -17.74 8.63
N PHE A 124 5.34 -16.79 9.54
CA PHE A 124 6.28 -15.72 9.89
C PHE A 124 7.49 -16.20 10.70
N GLN A 125 7.33 -17.21 11.58
CA GLN A 125 8.47 -17.85 12.26
C GLN A 125 9.45 -18.46 11.25
N ARG A 126 8.95 -19.18 10.24
CA ARG A 126 9.78 -19.71 9.14
C ARG A 126 10.42 -18.58 8.33
N ALA A 127 9.70 -17.50 8.07
CA ALA A 127 10.24 -16.35 7.36
C ALA A 127 11.41 -15.70 8.13
N VAL A 128 11.32 -15.59 9.45
CA VAL A 128 12.41 -15.12 10.33
C VAL A 128 13.59 -16.08 10.32
N ALA A 129 13.35 -17.40 10.40
CA ALA A 129 14.41 -18.40 10.31
C ALA A 129 15.19 -18.30 8.99
N ARG A 130 14.50 -18.16 7.85
CA ARG A 130 15.13 -17.94 6.54
C ARG A 130 15.92 -16.64 6.49
N PHE A 131 15.39 -15.55 7.06
CA PHE A 131 16.09 -14.28 7.13
C PHE A 131 17.42 -14.41 7.89
N ARG A 132 17.41 -15.06 9.06
CA ARG A 132 18.64 -15.36 9.82
C ARG A 132 19.61 -16.22 9.02
N GLN A 133 19.11 -17.25 8.35
CA GLN A 133 19.92 -18.12 7.50
C GLN A 133 20.62 -17.33 6.39
N VAL A 134 19.90 -16.51 5.60
CA VAL A 134 20.52 -15.77 4.49
C VAL A 134 21.50 -14.70 4.96
N THR A 135 21.22 -14.03 6.08
CA THR A 135 22.10 -12.98 6.61
C THR A 135 23.37 -13.54 7.26
N SER A 136 23.33 -14.77 7.76
CA SER A 136 24.48 -15.46 8.36
C SER A 136 25.50 -16.02 7.35
N LYS A 137 25.11 -16.19 6.08
CA LYS A 137 25.97 -16.79 5.05
C LYS A 137 26.79 -15.72 4.30
N LYS A 138 28.04 -16.05 3.97
CA LYS A 138 28.98 -15.13 3.28
C LYS A 138 28.86 -15.13 1.75
N ASP A 139 28.32 -16.21 1.19
CA ASP A 139 28.19 -16.45 -0.25
C ASP A 139 27.03 -15.67 -0.88
N HIS A 140 26.11 -15.15 -0.08
CA HIS A 140 25.00 -14.35 -0.57
C HIS A 140 25.40 -12.89 -0.85
N ARG A 141 24.94 -12.39 -2.00
CA ARG A 141 24.80 -10.96 -2.28
C ARG A 141 23.32 -10.61 -2.17
N ILE A 142 22.93 -9.87 -1.13
CA ILE A 142 21.53 -9.62 -0.80
C ILE A 142 21.11 -8.23 -1.31
N LEU A 143 19.97 -8.16 -2.01
CA LEU A 143 19.27 -6.90 -2.28
C LEU A 143 18.16 -6.73 -1.23
N PHE A 144 18.33 -5.75 -0.34
CA PHE A 144 17.24 -5.27 0.50
C PHE A 144 16.53 -4.12 -0.20
N THR A 145 15.19 -4.13 -0.18
CA THR A 145 14.40 -3.01 -0.73
C THR A 145 13.33 -2.57 0.26
N LEU A 146 13.36 -1.27 0.57
CA LEU A 146 12.36 -0.59 1.40
C LEU A 146 11.65 0.46 0.54
N THR A 147 10.33 0.33 0.41
CA THR A 147 9.53 1.29 -0.38
C THR A 147 8.56 2.03 0.52
N CYS A 148 8.72 3.35 0.62
CA CYS A 148 8.01 4.21 1.57
C CYS A 148 7.06 5.16 0.82
N PRO A 149 5.74 5.17 1.08
CA PRO A 149 4.83 6.07 0.38
C PRO A 149 4.81 7.45 1.04
N VAL A 150 5.06 8.50 0.27
CA VAL A 150 5.05 9.90 0.73
C VAL A 150 3.82 10.59 0.16
N ARG A 151 2.88 10.96 1.04
CA ARG A 151 1.54 11.42 0.66
C ARG A 151 1.32 12.93 0.77
N SER A 152 2.25 13.65 1.36
CA SER A 152 2.15 15.09 1.56
C SER A 152 3.52 15.75 1.43
N LYS A 153 3.56 17.04 1.10
CA LYS A 153 4.81 17.81 1.05
C LYS A 153 5.49 17.88 2.42
N ALA A 154 4.72 18.05 3.50
CA ALA A 154 5.28 18.02 4.86
C ALA A 154 5.98 16.68 5.15
N SER A 155 5.35 15.56 4.80
CA SER A 155 5.97 14.23 4.94
C SER A 155 7.18 14.02 4.03
N LEU A 156 7.27 14.75 2.90
CA LEU A 156 8.45 14.71 2.03
C LEU A 156 9.64 15.37 2.71
N GLU A 157 9.42 16.53 3.35
CA GLU A 157 10.46 17.20 4.14
C GLU A 157 10.89 16.34 5.35
N GLU A 158 9.93 15.72 6.04
CA GLU A 158 10.21 14.81 7.16
C GLU A 158 11.09 13.62 6.75
N VAL A 159 10.81 12.97 5.61
CA VAL A 159 11.63 11.83 5.18
C VAL A 159 13.01 12.24 4.66
N ARG A 160 13.16 13.49 4.22
CA ARG A 160 14.45 14.04 3.78
C ARG A 160 15.36 14.42 4.93
N SER A 161 14.82 14.62 6.12
CA SER A 161 15.61 15.02 7.29
C SER A 161 16.76 14.05 7.56
N GLU A 162 17.95 14.63 7.72
CA GLU A 162 19.16 13.94 8.16
C GLU A 162 19.37 14.01 9.67
N GLU A 163 18.56 14.81 10.37
CA GLU A 163 18.63 14.96 11.81
C GLU A 163 17.97 13.76 12.50
N ASP A 164 18.67 13.18 13.47
CA ASP A 164 18.10 12.13 14.30
C ASP A 164 17.47 12.72 15.57
N GLU A 165 16.19 13.06 15.47
CA GLU A 165 15.40 13.48 16.63
C GLU A 165 15.19 12.36 17.66
N VAL A 166 15.52 11.10 17.32
CA VAL A 166 15.26 9.91 18.17
C VAL A 166 16.55 9.35 18.78
N SER A 167 17.56 10.21 18.98
CA SER A 167 18.87 9.87 19.55
C SER A 167 18.83 9.55 21.06
N GLY A 168 18.00 8.59 21.46
CA GLY A 168 18.13 7.93 22.75
C GLY A 168 19.24 6.88 22.66
N GLY A 169 20.44 7.17 23.16
CA GLY A 169 21.61 6.28 23.17
C GLY A 169 21.48 4.99 24.01
N GLY A 170 20.26 4.51 24.24
CA GLY A 170 19.99 3.26 24.94
C GLY A 170 20.12 2.04 24.03
N LYS A 171 20.57 0.91 24.59
CA LYS A 171 20.70 -0.39 23.90
C LYS A 171 19.37 -0.94 23.33
N THR A 172 18.24 -0.33 23.65
CA THR A 172 16.91 -0.77 23.19
C THR A 172 16.16 0.44 22.67
N LEU A 173 15.77 0.40 21.39
CA LEU A 173 14.96 1.44 20.77
C LEU A 173 13.62 1.59 21.50
N ALA A 174 13.42 2.74 22.13
CA ALA A 174 12.15 3.10 22.76
C ALA A 174 11.05 3.19 21.70
N VAL A 175 9.79 3.03 22.10
CA VAL A 175 8.67 3.32 21.20
C VAL A 175 8.57 4.84 21.05
N PRO A 176 8.71 5.41 19.84
CA PRO A 176 8.67 6.85 19.66
C PRO A 176 7.27 7.38 19.99
N GLN A 177 7.20 8.61 20.49
CA GLN A 177 5.92 9.26 20.80
C GLN A 177 5.12 9.53 19.52
N ARG A 178 5.82 9.95 18.47
CA ARG A 178 5.27 10.13 17.13
C ARG A 178 5.57 8.90 16.28
N GLY A 179 4.68 8.64 15.35
CA GLY A 179 4.82 7.56 14.40
C GLY A 179 4.26 8.03 13.08
N GLY A 180 4.81 7.50 11.99
CA GLY A 180 4.52 8.02 10.67
C GLY A 180 5.73 7.95 9.74
N PRO A 181 5.72 8.74 8.65
CA PRO A 181 6.78 8.73 7.64
C PRO A 181 8.15 9.16 8.18
N GLU A 182 8.20 9.99 9.22
CA GLU A 182 9.43 10.42 9.89
C GLU A 182 10.28 9.25 10.40
N LEU A 183 9.64 8.13 10.74
CA LEU A 183 10.34 6.90 11.16
C LEU A 183 10.99 6.13 10.00
N SER A 184 10.91 6.68 8.80
CA SER A 184 11.64 6.26 7.62
C SER A 184 12.42 7.44 7.01
N SER A 185 12.86 8.42 7.81
CA SER A 185 13.73 9.50 7.33
C SER A 185 15.09 8.99 6.86
N VAL A 186 15.83 9.84 6.13
CA VAL A 186 17.22 9.56 5.73
C VAL A 186 18.07 9.19 6.95
N ALA A 187 17.92 9.89 8.08
CA ALA A 187 18.60 9.54 9.33
C ALA A 187 18.28 8.10 9.79
N GLN A 188 17.00 7.74 9.81
CA GLN A 188 16.56 6.41 10.24
C GLN A 188 17.00 5.30 9.27
N VAL A 189 17.04 5.59 7.98
CA VAL A 189 17.55 4.68 6.95
C VAL A 189 19.06 4.48 7.10
N LYS A 190 19.84 5.54 7.37
CA LYS A 190 21.28 5.42 7.66
C LYS A 190 21.52 4.50 8.86
N GLN A 191 20.74 4.64 9.93
CA GLN A 191 20.87 3.75 11.08
C GLN A 191 20.43 2.31 10.75
N LEU A 192 19.38 2.10 9.95
CA LEU A 192 19.01 0.77 9.48
C LEU A 192 20.12 0.11 8.66
N PHE A 193 20.78 0.90 7.81
CA PHE A 193 21.92 0.43 7.04
C PHE A 193 23.07 -0.03 7.95
N GLN A 194 23.39 0.72 9.01
CA GLN A 194 24.39 0.34 10.01
C GLN A 194 24.02 -0.96 10.75
N GLU A 195 22.76 -1.12 11.16
CA GLU A 195 22.29 -2.38 11.77
C GLU A 195 22.49 -3.56 10.83
N LEU A 196 22.12 -3.42 9.55
CA LEU A 196 22.33 -4.46 8.55
C LEU A 196 23.82 -4.74 8.30
N GLN A 197 24.71 -3.73 8.38
CA GLN A 197 26.15 -3.95 8.28
C GLN A 197 26.69 -4.82 9.42
N SER A 198 26.14 -4.69 10.62
CA SER A 198 26.52 -5.54 11.77
C SER A 198 25.98 -6.97 11.66
N LEU A 199 24.82 -7.14 11.02
CA LEU A 199 24.11 -8.42 10.94
C LEU A 199 24.55 -9.28 9.76
N VAL A 200 24.76 -8.68 8.58
CA VAL A 200 24.97 -9.41 7.32
C VAL A 200 26.43 -9.80 7.16
N ARG A 201 26.70 -11.10 7.09
CA ARG A 201 28.06 -11.64 6.89
C ARG A 201 28.54 -11.59 5.44
N GLY A 202 27.60 -11.65 4.48
CA GLY A 202 27.86 -11.55 3.05
C GLY A 202 28.01 -10.11 2.56
N SER A 203 27.75 -9.91 1.27
CA SER A 203 27.64 -8.56 0.72
C SER A 203 26.18 -8.17 0.52
N PHE A 204 25.86 -6.89 0.59
CA PHE A 204 24.49 -6.45 0.36
C PHE A 204 24.39 -5.04 -0.22
N HIS A 205 23.21 -4.76 -0.75
CA HIS A 205 22.77 -3.43 -1.16
C HIS A 205 21.42 -3.15 -0.52
N LEU A 206 21.27 -2.01 0.13
CA LEU A 206 19.98 -1.49 0.61
C LEU A 206 19.51 -0.41 -0.35
N ASP A 207 18.38 -0.67 -1.03
CA ASP A 207 17.74 0.27 -1.93
C ASP A 207 16.46 0.80 -1.26
N VAL A 208 16.43 2.11 -1.00
CA VAL A 208 15.26 2.77 -0.40
C VAL A 208 14.63 3.68 -1.42
N VAL A 209 13.34 3.49 -1.67
CA VAL A 209 12.57 4.29 -2.63
C VAL A 209 11.41 4.99 -1.93
N TYR A 210 11.47 6.31 -1.84
CA TYR A 210 10.34 7.15 -1.46
C TYR A 210 9.40 7.31 -2.67
N LEU A 211 8.23 6.69 -2.62
CA LEU A 211 7.18 6.89 -3.62
C LEU A 211 6.46 8.19 -3.32
N VAL A 212 6.87 9.27 -3.96
CA VAL A 212 6.27 10.60 -3.78
C VAL A 212 4.99 10.66 -4.60
N LEU A 213 3.85 10.47 -3.93
CA LEU A 213 2.52 10.38 -4.55
C LEU A 213 2.00 11.75 -5.00
N PRO A 214 0.96 11.84 -5.86
CA PRO A 214 0.59 13.07 -6.56
C PRO A 214 0.41 14.32 -5.68
N ALA A 215 -0.06 14.17 -4.45
CA ALA A 215 -0.21 15.29 -3.51
C ALA A 215 1.12 15.89 -3.00
N ALA A 216 2.22 15.14 -3.10
CA ALA A 216 3.58 15.57 -2.76
C ALA A 216 4.51 15.66 -3.99
N SER A 217 4.09 15.08 -5.11
CA SER A 217 4.89 14.89 -6.31
C SER A 217 5.02 16.16 -7.14
N GLU A 218 6.19 16.36 -7.76
CA GLU A 218 6.40 17.38 -8.80
C GLU A 218 6.07 16.85 -10.21
N ALA A 219 5.86 15.54 -10.36
CA ALA A 219 5.60 14.92 -11.65
C ALA A 219 4.19 15.25 -12.19
N GLN A 220 4.13 15.88 -13.37
CA GLN A 220 2.86 16.21 -14.03
C GLN A 220 2.44 15.18 -15.10
N LYS A 221 3.37 14.80 -15.98
CA LYS A 221 3.09 13.96 -17.15
C LYS A 221 3.84 12.63 -17.15
N ARG A 222 5.05 12.62 -16.59
CA ARG A 222 5.93 11.46 -16.52
C ARG A 222 6.55 11.38 -15.13
N PRO A 223 6.78 10.18 -14.59
CA PRO A 223 7.46 10.03 -13.32
C PRO A 223 8.89 10.57 -13.42
N VAL A 224 9.37 11.11 -12.29
CA VAL A 224 10.74 11.62 -12.16
C VAL A 224 11.42 10.84 -11.03
N ALA A 225 12.56 10.25 -11.33
CA ALA A 225 13.40 9.58 -10.35
C ALA A 225 14.58 10.48 -9.98
N ARG A 226 14.91 10.56 -8.70
CA ARG A 226 16.03 11.35 -8.18
C ARG A 226 16.77 10.55 -7.11
N THR A 227 18.08 10.45 -7.23
CA THR A 227 18.91 9.93 -6.14
C THR A 227 19.12 11.03 -5.13
N ILE A 228 18.75 10.78 -3.87
CA ILE A 228 19.00 11.70 -2.75
C ILE A 228 20.38 11.43 -2.16
N MET A 229 20.71 10.15 -1.99
CA MET A 229 21.91 9.75 -1.27
C MET A 229 22.44 8.43 -1.78
N GLU A 230 23.75 8.33 -1.85
CA GLU A 230 24.48 7.08 -2.02
C GLU A 230 25.55 6.99 -0.96
N ALA A 231 25.71 5.81 -0.38
CA ALA A 231 26.78 5.52 0.56
C ALA A 231 27.20 4.07 0.40
N GLY A 232 28.46 3.75 0.69
CA GLY A 232 28.84 2.34 0.66
C GLY A 232 30.33 2.07 0.75
N SER A 233 30.59 0.77 0.72
CA SER A 233 31.88 0.11 0.71
C SER A 233 31.81 -1.07 -0.27
N LYS A 234 32.89 -1.83 -0.41
CA LYS A 234 32.91 -3.03 -1.25
C LYS A 234 31.89 -4.10 -0.80
N LYS A 235 31.56 -4.17 0.49
CA LYS A 235 30.67 -5.22 1.06
C LYS A 235 29.23 -4.76 1.27
N ALA A 236 29.00 -3.48 1.53
CA ALA A 236 27.68 -2.95 1.84
C ALA A 236 27.49 -1.62 1.13
N SER A 237 26.35 -1.42 0.49
CA SER A 237 26.00 -0.14 -0.17
C SER A 237 24.55 0.23 0.06
N LEU A 238 24.27 1.52 0.00
CA LEU A 238 22.98 2.14 0.24
C LEU A 238 22.71 3.15 -0.88
N THR A 239 21.52 3.07 -1.45
CA THR A 239 20.98 4.11 -2.32
C THR A 239 19.61 4.53 -1.79
N ILE A 240 19.38 5.83 -1.64
CA ILE A 240 18.08 6.42 -1.30
C ILE A 240 17.61 7.24 -2.49
N GLN A 241 16.42 6.94 -2.99
CA GLN A 241 15.86 7.54 -4.19
C GLN A 241 14.44 8.04 -3.94
N GLU A 242 14.06 9.10 -4.62
CA GLU A 242 12.68 9.55 -4.76
C GLU A 242 12.16 9.12 -6.12
N LEU A 243 10.94 8.59 -6.14
CA LEU A 243 10.16 8.40 -7.35
C LEU A 243 8.92 9.29 -7.25
N HIS A 244 8.99 10.44 -7.89
CA HIS A 244 7.84 11.34 -8.08
C HIS A 244 6.86 10.71 -9.05
N CYS A 245 5.78 10.14 -8.52
CA CYS A 245 4.75 9.43 -9.26
C CYS A 245 3.77 10.40 -9.90
N VAL A 246 3.21 10.01 -11.05
CA VAL A 246 2.08 10.70 -11.70
C VAL A 246 0.75 10.19 -11.14
N GLY A 247 0.67 8.91 -10.83
CA GLY A 247 -0.50 8.24 -10.29
C GLY A 247 -0.39 7.87 -8.81
N GLU A 248 -1.52 7.45 -8.25
CA GLU A 248 -1.57 6.90 -6.89
C GLU A 248 -0.97 5.49 -6.81
N ASN A 249 -0.58 5.07 -5.61
CA ASN A 249 -0.27 3.68 -5.28
C ASN A 249 -1.31 3.13 -4.28
N THR A 250 -1.82 1.93 -4.56
CA THR A 250 -2.89 1.28 -3.75
C THR A 250 -2.37 0.57 -2.50
N GLY A 251 -1.06 0.51 -2.30
CA GLY A 251 -0.42 -0.39 -1.36
C GLY A 251 -0.07 -1.76 -1.96
N LEU A 252 -0.46 -2.02 -3.21
CA LEU A 252 -0.15 -3.26 -3.93
C LEU A 252 0.28 -3.03 -5.38
N PHE A 253 -0.21 -1.96 -6.02
CA PHE A 253 0.09 -1.62 -7.41
C PHE A 253 0.06 -0.11 -7.62
N PHE A 254 0.78 0.37 -8.63
CA PHE A 254 0.57 1.72 -9.15
C PHE A 254 -0.69 1.78 -10.01
N LYS A 255 -1.42 2.89 -9.95
CA LYS A 255 -2.56 3.13 -10.85
C LYS A 255 -2.12 3.57 -12.25
N ASN A 256 -0.90 4.07 -12.40
CA ASN A 256 -0.33 4.50 -13.67
C ASN A 256 0.81 3.56 -14.09
N GLY A 257 0.77 3.08 -15.33
CA GLY A 257 1.77 2.15 -15.87
C GLY A 257 3.16 2.77 -16.07
N LEU A 258 3.26 4.09 -16.21
CA LEU A 258 4.56 4.77 -16.28
C LEU A 258 5.29 4.72 -14.93
N ASP A 259 4.57 4.87 -13.82
CA ASP A 259 5.15 4.76 -12.47
C ASP A 259 5.66 3.33 -12.24
N THR A 260 4.91 2.30 -12.65
CA THR A 260 5.36 0.90 -12.60
C THR A 260 6.65 0.68 -13.39
N LYS A 261 6.72 1.20 -14.62
CA LYS A 261 7.92 1.08 -15.46
C LYS A 261 9.10 1.81 -14.81
N SER A 262 8.89 3.02 -14.30
CA SER A 262 9.95 3.80 -13.64
C SER A 262 10.47 3.11 -12.39
N PHE A 263 9.58 2.61 -11.52
CA PHE A 263 9.96 1.83 -10.35
C PHE A 263 10.74 0.56 -10.73
N GLN A 264 10.29 -0.15 -11.77
CA GLN A 264 11.01 -1.32 -12.27
C GLN A 264 12.45 -0.96 -12.64
N ARG A 265 12.67 0.17 -13.35
CA ARG A 265 14.02 0.59 -13.71
C ARG A 265 14.91 0.80 -12.48
N LEU A 266 14.40 1.51 -11.47
CA LEU A 266 15.15 1.73 -10.22
C LEU A 266 15.46 0.40 -9.50
N ALA A 267 14.46 -0.49 -9.43
CA ALA A 267 14.58 -1.73 -8.68
C ALA A 267 15.42 -2.81 -9.38
N THR A 268 15.50 -2.81 -10.72
CA THR A 268 16.11 -3.92 -11.48
C THR A 268 17.15 -3.53 -12.52
N ASP A 269 17.13 -2.32 -13.09
CA ASP A 269 18.06 -1.99 -14.18
C ASP A 269 19.49 -1.87 -13.63
N GLY A 270 20.45 -2.40 -14.39
CA GLY A 270 21.86 -2.43 -13.97
C GLY A 270 22.18 -3.39 -12.82
N LYS A 271 21.17 -4.11 -12.28
CA LYS A 271 21.34 -5.07 -11.19
C LYS A 271 21.27 -6.50 -11.74
N PRO A 272 22.39 -7.24 -11.82
CA PRO A 272 22.36 -8.63 -12.24
C PRO A 272 21.77 -9.51 -11.13
N PHE A 273 20.96 -10.52 -11.49
CA PHE A 273 20.36 -11.47 -10.55
C PHE A 273 20.71 -12.91 -10.93
N LYS A 274 21.10 -13.71 -9.94
CA LYS A 274 21.31 -15.17 -10.04
C LYS A 274 20.80 -15.78 -8.74
N LEU A 275 19.49 -15.88 -8.64
CA LEU A 275 18.80 -16.17 -7.38
C LEU A 275 19.11 -17.59 -6.91
N ALA A 276 19.58 -17.70 -5.66
CA ALA A 276 19.83 -18.98 -5.01
C ALA A 276 18.54 -19.51 -4.38
N SER A 277 18.43 -20.83 -4.24
CA SER A 277 17.45 -21.39 -3.31
C SER A 277 17.91 -21.12 -1.89
N VAL A 278 16.99 -20.66 -1.04
CA VAL A 278 17.25 -20.40 0.38
C VAL A 278 16.84 -21.61 1.21
N ASP A 279 15.80 -22.31 0.77
CA ASP A 279 15.13 -23.41 1.48
C ASP A 279 14.27 -24.19 0.48
N ASP A 280 14.69 -25.44 0.17
CA ASP A 280 13.92 -26.36 -0.67
C ASP A 280 12.98 -27.27 0.15
N SER A 281 13.03 -27.20 1.48
CA SER A 281 12.36 -28.16 2.37
C SER A 281 10.84 -28.00 2.42
N VAL A 282 10.34 -26.80 2.12
CA VAL A 282 8.91 -26.53 2.02
C VAL A 282 8.62 -25.92 0.66
N PRO A 283 7.87 -26.59 -0.23
CA PRO A 283 7.45 -26.02 -1.49
C PRO A 283 6.80 -24.67 -1.21
N VAL A 284 7.40 -23.61 -1.75
CA VAL A 284 6.87 -22.26 -1.60
C VAL A 284 5.55 -22.23 -2.33
N LYS A 285 4.45 -22.43 -1.60
CA LYS A 285 3.14 -22.05 -2.10
C LYS A 285 3.21 -20.53 -2.20
N MET A 286 3.40 -20.03 -3.42
CA MET A 286 3.57 -18.59 -3.72
C MET A 286 2.46 -17.75 -3.08
N SER A 287 1.30 -18.35 -2.78
CA SER A 287 0.11 -17.76 -2.21
C SER A 287 -0.13 -17.99 -0.70
N ASP A 288 0.90 -18.12 0.16
CA ASP A 288 0.70 -18.03 1.63
C ASP A 288 -0.11 -16.78 2.06
N SER A 289 -0.24 -15.77 1.18
CA SER A 289 -1.01 -14.53 1.38
C SER A 289 -2.35 -14.47 0.63
N LEU A 290 -2.68 -15.46 -0.20
CA LEU A 290 -3.96 -15.58 -0.87
C LEU A 290 -4.49 -16.95 -0.55
N ARG A 291 -5.14 -17.02 0.62
CA ARG A 291 -6.06 -18.09 1.00
C ARG A 291 -6.66 -18.60 -0.30
N THR A 292 -6.24 -19.81 -0.69
CA THR A 292 -6.84 -20.53 -1.80
C THR A 292 -8.32 -20.30 -1.65
N SER A 293 -8.95 -19.79 -2.69
CA SER A 293 -10.37 -19.61 -2.74
C SER A 293 -11.02 -20.98 -2.68
N ARG A 294 -10.97 -21.65 -1.52
CA ARG A 294 -12.05 -22.47 -0.96
C ARG A 294 -13.21 -21.55 -0.61
N ALA A 295 -13.56 -20.64 -1.53
CA ALA A 295 -14.96 -20.33 -1.68
C ALA A 295 -15.60 -21.69 -1.96
N PRO A 296 -16.61 -22.13 -1.19
CA PRO A 296 -17.35 -23.32 -1.58
C PRO A 296 -17.75 -23.11 -3.04
N GLN A 297 -17.35 -24.04 -3.91
CA GLN A 297 -17.83 -24.04 -5.28
C GLN A 297 -19.35 -23.99 -5.16
N ARG A 298 -19.95 -22.81 -5.38
CA ARG A 298 -21.40 -22.73 -5.46
C ARG A 298 -21.73 -23.66 -6.63
N PRO A 299 -22.62 -24.65 -6.44
CA PRO A 299 -22.99 -25.54 -7.51
C PRO A 299 -23.37 -24.66 -8.70
N ALA A 300 -22.80 -24.97 -9.86
CA ALA A 300 -22.96 -24.19 -11.08
C ALA A 300 -24.46 -23.97 -11.32
N ARG A 301 -24.98 -22.80 -10.94
CA ARG A 301 -26.33 -22.41 -11.30
C ARG A 301 -26.29 -22.21 -12.80
N THR A 302 -26.90 -23.13 -13.52
CA THR A 302 -27.04 -23.11 -14.97
C THR A 302 -27.48 -21.71 -15.43
N ALA A 303 -26.68 -21.09 -16.29
CA ALA A 303 -26.85 -19.71 -16.75
C ALA A 303 -28.18 -19.45 -17.49
N ARG A 304 -28.99 -20.49 -17.75
CA ARG A 304 -30.29 -20.39 -18.43
C ARG A 304 -31.39 -19.72 -17.59
N GLY A 305 -31.30 -19.71 -16.25
CA GLY A 305 -32.37 -19.16 -15.41
C GLY A 305 -32.30 -17.64 -15.12
N ALA A 306 -31.12 -17.02 -15.22
CA ALA A 306 -30.92 -15.62 -14.84
C ALA A 306 -31.30 -14.64 -15.95
N ALA A 307 -31.11 -15.01 -17.21
CA ALA A 307 -31.42 -14.16 -18.36
C ALA A 307 -32.93 -13.97 -18.58
N SER A 308 -33.76 -14.97 -18.27
CA SER A 308 -35.22 -14.86 -18.45
C SER A 308 -35.86 -13.93 -17.41
N LYS A 309 -35.41 -13.97 -16.15
CA LYS A 309 -35.90 -13.10 -15.08
C LYS A 309 -35.52 -11.63 -15.30
N LEU A 310 -34.33 -11.36 -15.86
CA LEU A 310 -33.92 -9.98 -16.18
C LEU A 310 -34.71 -9.40 -17.36
N ARG A 311 -34.98 -10.21 -18.40
CA ARG A 311 -35.83 -9.77 -19.53
C ARG A 311 -37.27 -9.49 -19.09
N ALA A 312 -37.87 -10.34 -18.25
CA ALA A 312 -39.22 -10.11 -17.71
C ALA A 312 -39.31 -8.83 -16.87
N SER A 313 -38.29 -8.54 -16.05
CA SER A 313 -38.20 -7.32 -15.24
C SER A 313 -38.12 -6.04 -16.08
N ILE A 314 -37.34 -6.05 -17.16
CA ILE A 314 -37.19 -4.88 -18.05
C ILE A 314 -38.48 -4.62 -18.84
N VAL A 315 -39.16 -5.67 -19.30
CA VAL A 315 -40.45 -5.56 -19.99
C VAL A 315 -41.55 -5.02 -19.06
N ALA A 316 -41.60 -5.47 -17.81
CA ALA A 316 -42.55 -4.96 -16.81
C ALA A 316 -42.34 -3.47 -16.50
N LYS A 317 -41.08 -3.03 -16.33
CA LYS A 317 -40.76 -1.61 -16.11
C LYS A 317 -41.10 -0.71 -17.31
N ARG A 318 -40.91 -1.20 -18.53
CA ARG A 318 -41.27 -0.46 -19.75
C ARG A 318 -42.79 -0.32 -19.93
N ARG A 319 -43.58 -1.32 -19.53
CA ARG A 319 -45.06 -1.22 -19.52
C ARG A 319 -45.58 -0.21 -18.49
N ALA A 320 -45.01 -0.18 -17.28
CA ALA A 320 -45.39 0.81 -16.26
C ALA A 320 -45.08 2.26 -16.67
N ALA A 321 -43.93 2.49 -17.32
CA ALA A 321 -43.55 3.82 -17.79
C ALA A 321 -44.47 4.37 -18.90
N ARG A 322 -45.00 3.50 -19.78
CA ARG A 322 -45.95 3.92 -20.84
C ARG A 322 -47.33 4.29 -20.30
N ALA A 323 -47.77 3.70 -19.19
CA ALA A 323 -49.06 4.02 -18.58
C ALA A 323 -49.10 5.41 -17.89
N THR A 324 -47.93 6.02 -17.63
CA THR A 324 -47.85 7.28 -16.86
C THR A 324 -47.86 8.53 -17.74
N VAL A 325 -47.70 8.40 -19.07
CA VAL A 325 -47.53 9.54 -19.99
C VAL A 325 -48.84 10.06 -20.58
N THR A 326 -49.95 9.32 -20.49
CA THR A 326 -51.25 9.70 -21.09
C THR A 326 -52.18 10.55 -20.21
N ARG A 327 -51.72 11.04 -19.04
CA ARG A 327 -52.61 11.75 -18.10
C ARG A 327 -52.03 13.07 -17.59
N ARG A 328 -51.80 14.03 -18.48
CA ARG A 328 -51.63 15.46 -18.13
C ARG A 328 -52.20 16.35 -19.23
N GLY A 329 -53.52 16.48 -19.25
CA GLY A 329 -54.24 17.53 -19.95
C GLY A 329 -54.39 18.78 -19.05
N THR A 330 -54.06 19.92 -19.64
CA THR A 330 -54.71 21.24 -19.50
C THR A 330 -55.10 21.75 -18.10
N SER A 331 -54.39 22.77 -17.61
CA SER A 331 -55.05 23.88 -16.91
C SER A 331 -54.22 25.16 -17.03
N ALA A 332 -54.80 26.15 -17.69
CA ALA A 332 -54.28 27.51 -17.82
C ALA A 332 -54.58 28.31 -16.54
N LYS A 333 -53.60 29.05 -16.04
CA LYS A 333 -53.81 30.15 -15.07
C LYS A 333 -52.94 31.34 -15.47
N GLY A 334 -53.60 32.49 -15.60
CA GLY A 334 -53.06 33.75 -16.10
C GLY A 334 -52.07 34.47 -15.18
N PRO A 335 -51.54 35.62 -15.62
CA PRO A 335 -50.44 36.31 -14.95
C PRO A 335 -50.94 37.21 -13.80
N PRO A 336 -50.21 37.32 -12.68
CA PRO A 336 -50.52 38.30 -11.66
C PRO A 336 -49.89 39.68 -11.94
N ALA A 337 -50.59 40.69 -11.42
CA ALA A 337 -50.38 42.11 -11.62
C ALA A 337 -49.04 42.66 -11.09
N ARG A 338 -48.51 43.65 -11.82
CA ARG A 338 -47.41 44.54 -11.43
C ARG A 338 -47.81 45.42 -10.23
N ARG A 339 -47.00 45.43 -9.18
CA ARG A 339 -46.98 46.50 -8.17
C ARG A 339 -45.68 47.30 -8.28
N GLY A 340 -45.84 48.62 -8.25
CA GLY A 340 -44.81 49.63 -8.43
C GLY A 340 -43.77 49.66 -7.31
N ARG A 341 -42.59 50.18 -7.67
CA ARG A 341 -41.42 50.36 -6.80
C ARG A 341 -41.04 51.85 -6.80
N PRO A 342 -40.74 52.47 -5.65
CA PRO A 342 -40.42 53.89 -5.58
C PRO A 342 -38.97 54.18 -6.03
N PRO A 343 -38.67 55.42 -6.44
CA PRO A 343 -37.35 55.80 -6.94
C PRO A 343 -36.41 56.20 -5.80
N GLY A 344 -35.14 55.83 -5.91
CA GLY A 344 -34.08 56.43 -5.08
C GLY A 344 -33.20 55.42 -4.36
N ALA A 345 -32.25 54.80 -5.08
CA ALA A 345 -30.96 54.39 -4.53
C ALA A 345 -30.03 54.00 -5.68
N LYS A 346 -29.07 54.87 -6.01
CA LYS A 346 -27.97 54.56 -6.94
C LYS A 346 -27.10 53.46 -6.30
N LYS A 347 -27.05 52.28 -6.92
CA LYS A 347 -26.07 51.24 -6.59
C LYS A 347 -24.93 51.23 -7.63
N PRO A 348 -23.69 50.94 -7.21
CA PRO A 348 -22.53 50.96 -8.07
C PRO A 348 -22.57 49.80 -9.07
N VAL A 349 -22.13 50.11 -10.30
CA VAL A 349 -21.97 49.19 -11.42
C VAL A 349 -20.98 48.08 -11.02
N LYS A 350 -21.49 46.85 -10.89
CA LYS A 350 -20.65 45.65 -10.83
C LYS A 350 -20.48 45.11 -12.25
N ALA A 351 -19.22 45.01 -12.66
CA ALA A 351 -18.80 44.39 -13.91
C ALA A 351 -19.38 42.97 -14.06
N SER A 352 -19.85 42.69 -15.28
CA SER A 352 -20.41 41.43 -15.74
C SER A 352 -19.36 40.32 -15.74
N GLY A 353 -19.32 39.54 -14.65
CA GLY A 353 -18.59 38.28 -14.60
C GLY A 353 -19.26 37.22 -15.47
N ALA A 354 -18.56 36.78 -16.51
CA ALA A 354 -18.97 35.68 -17.39
C ALA A 354 -19.30 34.41 -16.59
N ALA A 355 -20.53 33.92 -16.73
CA ALA A 355 -21.00 32.67 -16.13
C ALA A 355 -20.30 31.47 -16.78
N ARG A 356 -19.21 31.00 -16.15
CA ARG A 356 -18.49 29.79 -16.56
C ARG A 356 -19.29 28.55 -16.15
N LEU A 357 -20.06 27.99 -17.09
CA LEU A 357 -20.75 26.70 -16.96
C LEU A 357 -19.75 25.60 -16.59
N LYS A 358 -19.69 25.21 -15.32
CA LYS A 358 -18.97 24.00 -14.86
C LYS A 358 -19.79 22.77 -15.24
N ARG A 359 -19.66 22.29 -16.49
CA ARG A 359 -20.12 20.93 -16.84
C ARG A 359 -19.28 19.91 -16.08
N LYS A 360 -19.85 19.32 -15.02
CA LYS A 360 -19.27 18.13 -14.36
C LYS A 360 -19.37 16.96 -15.34
N ILE A 361 -18.28 16.66 -16.03
CA ILE A 361 -18.14 15.41 -16.77
C ILE A 361 -17.99 14.30 -15.73
N LYS A 362 -19.08 13.57 -15.44
CA LYS A 362 -19.00 12.29 -14.75
C LYS A 362 -18.41 11.28 -15.72
N VAL A 363 -17.11 11.05 -15.64
CA VAL A 363 -16.49 9.89 -16.29
C VAL A 363 -16.95 8.66 -15.49
N LEU A 364 -17.94 7.95 -16.02
CA LEU A 364 -18.30 6.61 -15.56
C LEU A 364 -17.13 5.69 -15.92
N GLN A 365 -16.23 5.44 -14.98
CA GLN A 365 -15.29 4.34 -15.09
C GLN A 365 -16.00 3.04 -14.70
N ASP A 366 -15.92 2.05 -15.57
CA ASP A 366 -16.46 0.72 -15.31
C ASP A 366 -15.79 0.09 -14.10
N ASN A 367 -16.62 -0.44 -13.20
CA ASN A 367 -16.15 -1.06 -11.97
C ASN A 367 -15.51 -2.43 -12.27
N PRO A 368 -14.18 -2.60 -12.05
CA PRO A 368 -13.47 -3.85 -12.38
C PRO A 368 -13.93 -5.04 -11.53
N LYS A 369 -14.74 -4.82 -10.49
CA LYS A 369 -15.28 -5.87 -9.63
C LYS A 369 -16.57 -6.51 -10.16
N LEU A 370 -17.16 -5.97 -11.24
CA LEU A 370 -18.35 -6.56 -11.86
C LEU A 370 -17.94 -7.58 -12.92
N PRO A 371 -18.30 -8.87 -12.76
CA PRO A 371 -17.92 -9.89 -13.73
C PRO A 371 -18.49 -9.62 -15.12
N GLY A 372 -17.65 -9.85 -16.15
CA GLY A 372 -18.03 -9.78 -17.58
C GLY A 372 -17.67 -8.48 -18.32
N GLY A 373 -17.13 -7.46 -17.66
CA GLY A 373 -16.65 -6.24 -18.32
C GLY A 373 -15.17 -6.30 -18.72
N GLU A 374 -14.73 -5.44 -19.64
CA GLU A 374 -13.32 -5.34 -20.06
C GLU A 374 -12.40 -4.91 -18.91
N ALA A 375 -12.90 -4.06 -18.00
CA ALA A 375 -12.21 -3.72 -16.75
C ALA A 375 -12.05 -4.95 -15.82
N HIS A 376 -13.01 -5.87 -15.84
CA HIS A 376 -12.96 -7.12 -15.08
C HIS A 376 -12.03 -8.15 -15.73
N ALA A 377 -12.05 -8.28 -17.05
CA ALA A 377 -11.11 -9.13 -17.79
C ALA A 377 -9.65 -8.72 -17.51
N ARG A 378 -9.37 -7.41 -17.54
CA ARG A 378 -8.07 -6.87 -17.12
C ARG A 378 -7.76 -7.18 -15.65
N TYR A 379 -8.73 -7.05 -14.75
CA TYR A 379 -8.55 -7.37 -13.33
C TYR A 379 -8.25 -8.85 -13.10
N GLU A 380 -8.96 -9.76 -13.79
CA GLU A 380 -8.71 -11.21 -13.70
C GLU A 380 -7.39 -11.62 -14.35
N SER A 381 -6.93 -10.94 -15.41
CA SER A 381 -5.60 -11.22 -15.99
C SER A 381 -4.44 -10.84 -15.07
N TYR A 382 -4.69 -10.06 -14.00
CA TYR A 382 -3.71 -9.72 -12.97
C TYR A 382 -3.73 -10.65 -11.75
N LYS A 383 -4.73 -11.53 -11.63
CA LYS A 383 -4.72 -12.61 -10.64
C LYS A 383 -3.88 -13.77 -11.14
#